data_AF-A0A6A6UIZ9-F1
#
_entry.id   AF-A0A6A6UIZ9-F1
#
_cell.length_a   1.000
_cell.length_b   1.000
_cell.length_c   1.000
_cell.angle_alpha   90.00
_cell.angle_beta   90.00
_cell.angle_gamma   90.00
#
_symmetry.space_group_name_H-M   'P 1'
#
loop_
_entity.id
_entity.type
_entity.pdbx_description
1 polymer ?
#
loop_
_entity_poly.entity_id
_entity_poly.type
_entity_poly.pdbx_seq_one_letter_code
_entity_poly.pdbx_strand_id
1 'polypeptide(L)'
;MISPYVAPLGPDRKTFADDLSDIIKIVMEFAPAIRGIKSPGFRQDLLNSPRADLVLLLEDNTGKKCGELVIQKGYPTKLLETICPNLITTNLASGKQILPAWSVYNEAMIVITTWLLEVVSTLEPEAQDGELQLPCHSVEILGFQHLLAYWRVFSAMGHAPWTGKMEKLITRYIKQVALQYPEYQEFFWYVDYHHPMCQVLLESMALLLTDDSTPIPVAKKILGFFHQERPRYLWRLVKLQAETGDEKAIDRFDAMKARQVESRKKVPAVKKASAHTN
;
A
#
# COMPACT_ATOMS: atom_id res chain seq x y z
N MET A 1 -5.86 -1.63 -27.52
CA MET A 1 -4.95 -1.43 -26.37
C MET A 1 -4.46 0.00 -26.43
N ILE A 2 -4.85 0.85 -25.48
CA ILE A 2 -4.31 2.21 -25.37
C ILE A 2 -2.94 2.04 -24.71
N SER A 3 -1.88 2.44 -25.42
CA SER A 3 -0.53 2.45 -24.85
C SER A 3 -0.55 3.31 -23.57
N PRO A 4 -0.09 2.80 -22.41
CA PRO A 4 -0.06 3.59 -21.20
C PRO A 4 0.77 4.87 -21.47
N TYR A 5 0.20 6.03 -21.15
CA TYR A 5 0.98 7.26 -21.11
C TYR A 5 1.97 7.11 -19.94
N VAL A 6 3.22 6.82 -20.27
CA VAL A 6 4.33 6.77 -19.33
C VAL A 6 5.15 8.03 -19.59
N ALA A 7 4.90 9.08 -18.81
CA ALA A 7 5.74 10.27 -18.86
C ALA A 7 6.93 10.09 -17.91
N PRO A 8 8.17 10.15 -18.41
CA PRO A 8 9.32 10.35 -17.54
C PRO A 8 9.18 11.64 -16.74
N LEU A 9 9.48 11.56 -15.45
CA LEU A 9 9.69 12.73 -14.61
C LEU A 9 11.15 13.18 -14.74
N GLY A 10 11.40 14.35 -15.33
CA GLY A 10 12.73 14.98 -15.36
C GLY A 10 13.34 15.23 -16.76
N PRO A 11 14.53 15.87 -16.81
CA PRO A 11 15.12 16.40 -18.04
C PRO A 11 15.68 15.32 -19.01
N ASP A 12 15.92 14.09 -18.56
CA ASP A 12 16.50 13.03 -19.40
C ASP A 12 15.46 11.96 -19.78
N ARG A 13 14.83 12.15 -20.94
CA ARG A 13 13.85 11.19 -21.50
C ARG A 13 14.48 9.96 -22.14
N LYS A 14 15.78 9.98 -22.45
CA LYS A 14 16.49 8.87 -23.14
C LYS A 14 17.01 7.79 -22.18
N THR A 15 17.32 8.12 -20.93
CA THR A 15 17.70 7.14 -19.88
C THR A 15 16.49 6.40 -19.31
N PHE A 16 15.28 6.89 -19.57
CA PHE A 16 14.05 6.40 -18.96
C PHE A 16 13.68 4.95 -19.27
N ALA A 17 13.96 4.47 -20.48
CA ALA A 17 13.65 3.08 -20.85
C ALA A 17 14.55 2.08 -20.12
N ASP A 18 15.84 2.42 -19.94
CA ASP A 18 16.80 1.63 -19.19
C ASP A 18 16.52 1.70 -17.67
N ASP A 19 16.13 2.88 -17.16
CA ASP A 19 15.73 3.09 -15.76
C ASP A 19 14.42 2.37 -15.38
N LEU A 20 13.47 2.24 -16.32
CA LEU A 20 12.22 1.49 -16.09
C LEU A 20 12.45 -0.01 -16.04
N SER A 21 13.38 -0.56 -16.83
CA SER A 21 13.80 -1.97 -16.67
C SER A 21 14.53 -2.21 -15.35
N ASP A 22 15.12 -1.18 -14.77
CA ASP A 22 15.72 -1.24 -13.43
C ASP A 22 14.68 -1.14 -12.30
N ILE A 23 13.37 -1.07 -12.61
CA ILE A 23 12.28 -1.05 -11.63
C ILE A 23 11.21 -2.12 -11.94
N ILE A 24 10.83 -2.27 -13.21
CA ILE A 24 9.93 -3.30 -13.72
C ILE A 24 10.79 -4.49 -14.18
N LYS A 25 10.39 -5.71 -13.80
CA LYS A 25 11.16 -6.97 -13.91
C LYS A 25 12.26 -7.16 -12.86
N ILE A 26 12.28 -6.34 -11.80
CA ILE A 26 13.05 -6.70 -10.60
C ILE A 26 12.43 -7.98 -10.03
N VAL A 27 13.27 -9.00 -9.83
CA VAL A 27 12.94 -10.15 -8.99
C VAL A 27 13.27 -9.79 -7.55
N MET A 28 12.24 -9.70 -6.71
CA MET A 28 12.42 -9.51 -5.28
C MET A 28 12.37 -10.85 -4.55
N GLU A 29 13.39 -11.13 -3.74
CA GLU A 29 13.42 -12.33 -2.91
C GLU A 29 13.07 -12.01 -1.45
N PHE A 30 12.09 -12.74 -0.93
CA PHE A 30 11.62 -12.69 0.44
C PHE A 30 11.95 -14.02 1.13
N ALA A 31 12.97 -13.98 1.99
CA ALA A 31 13.22 -15.07 2.91
C ALA A 31 12.17 -15.08 4.03
N PRO A 32 11.76 -16.26 4.53
CA PRO A 32 10.81 -16.36 5.64
C PRO A 32 11.40 -15.73 6.91
N ALA A 33 10.72 -14.72 7.43
CA ALA A 33 11.16 -13.90 8.56
C ALA A 33 10.27 -14.15 9.80
N ILE A 34 10.01 -15.43 10.10
CA ILE A 34 9.13 -15.86 11.19
C ILE A 34 9.99 -16.39 12.33
N ARG A 35 9.75 -15.90 13.56
CA ARG A 35 10.52 -16.33 14.73
C ARG A 35 10.35 -17.84 14.96
N GLY A 36 11.45 -18.56 15.09
CA GLY A 36 11.42 -20.02 15.33
C GLY A 36 11.22 -20.87 14.07
N ILE A 37 11.03 -20.27 12.90
CA ILE A 37 10.70 -21.00 11.66
C ILE A 37 11.75 -22.01 11.22
N LYS A 38 13.01 -21.86 11.63
CA LYS A 38 14.08 -22.83 11.37
C LYS A 38 13.97 -24.11 12.21
N SER A 39 13.22 -24.10 13.32
CA SER A 39 13.01 -25.28 14.16
C SER A 39 11.98 -26.25 13.52
N PRO A 40 12.35 -27.52 13.27
CA PRO A 40 11.39 -28.51 12.76
C PRO A 40 10.20 -28.73 13.70
N GLY A 41 10.44 -28.76 15.02
CA GLY A 41 9.36 -28.92 16.00
C GLY A 41 8.36 -27.77 15.96
N PHE A 42 8.86 -26.53 15.84
CA PHE A 42 8.01 -25.36 15.70
C PHE A 42 7.15 -25.43 14.42
N ARG A 43 7.75 -25.82 13.29
CA ARG A 43 7.02 -25.99 12.02
C ARG A 43 5.96 -27.10 12.12
N GLN A 44 6.30 -28.22 12.74
CA GLN A 44 5.39 -29.33 12.97
C GLN A 44 4.19 -28.92 13.86
N ASP A 45 4.43 -28.11 14.90
CA ASP A 45 3.38 -27.58 15.77
C ASP A 45 2.41 -26.66 15.00
N LEU A 46 2.91 -25.87 14.04
CA LEU A 46 2.08 -25.06 13.15
C LEU A 46 1.27 -25.94 12.20
N LEU A 47 1.90 -26.94 11.56
CA LEU A 47 1.25 -27.86 10.62
C LEU A 47 0.16 -28.73 11.27
N ASN A 48 0.39 -29.15 12.51
CA ASN A 48 -0.52 -30.00 13.28
C ASN A 48 -1.65 -29.22 13.98
N SER A 49 -1.67 -27.89 13.82
CA SER A 49 -2.75 -27.07 14.40
C SER A 49 -4.11 -27.37 13.75
N PRO A 50 -5.23 -27.06 14.44
CA PRO A 50 -6.56 -27.17 13.84
C PRO A 50 -6.62 -26.47 12.49
N ARG A 51 -7.44 -26.99 11.58
CA ARG A 51 -7.58 -26.44 10.22
C ARG A 51 -8.90 -25.72 10.07
N ALA A 52 -8.87 -24.59 9.39
CA ALA A 52 -10.04 -23.79 9.07
C ALA A 52 -9.88 -23.13 7.70
N ASP A 53 -10.98 -22.84 7.02
CA ASP A 53 -10.94 -22.11 5.76
C ASP A 53 -10.54 -20.66 6.02
N LEU A 54 -9.47 -20.21 5.36
CA LEU A 54 -9.06 -18.82 5.35
C LEU A 54 -9.93 -18.05 4.37
N VAL A 55 -10.71 -17.11 4.86
CA VAL A 55 -11.66 -16.32 4.08
C VAL A 55 -11.38 -14.82 4.21
N LEU A 56 -11.55 -14.09 3.12
CA LEU A 56 -11.56 -12.63 3.08
C LEU A 56 -13.00 -12.15 3.00
N LEU A 57 -13.41 -11.28 3.92
CA LEU A 57 -14.72 -10.63 3.83
C LEU A 57 -14.74 -9.66 2.65
N LEU A 58 -15.86 -9.61 1.93
CA LEU A 58 -16.10 -8.66 0.86
C LEU A 58 -17.14 -7.63 1.32
N GLU A 59 -16.91 -6.37 0.99
CA GLU A 59 -17.82 -5.26 1.24
C GLU A 59 -18.15 -4.55 -0.07
N ASP A 60 -19.38 -4.03 -0.17
CA ASP A 60 -19.78 -3.15 -1.26
C ASP A 60 -19.30 -1.71 -1.05
N ASN A 61 -19.60 -0.83 -2.01
CA ASN A 61 -19.22 0.59 -1.96
C ASN A 61 -19.90 1.38 -0.81
N THR A 62 -20.83 0.77 -0.08
CA THR A 62 -21.49 1.34 1.11
C THR A 62 -20.88 0.85 2.42
N GLY A 63 -19.87 -0.04 2.35
CA GLY A 63 -19.26 -0.68 3.52
C GLY A 63 -20.11 -1.83 4.07
N LYS A 64 -21.12 -2.30 3.34
CA LYS A 64 -21.96 -3.43 3.76
C LYS A 64 -21.32 -4.72 3.30
N LYS A 65 -21.20 -5.69 4.22
CA LYS A 65 -20.75 -7.05 3.91
C LYS A 65 -21.63 -7.66 2.82
N CYS A 66 -21.02 -8.03 1.70
CA CYS A 66 -21.70 -8.54 0.51
C CYS A 66 -21.31 -9.99 0.18
N GLY A 67 -20.26 -10.53 0.80
CA GLY A 67 -19.86 -11.91 0.61
C GLY A 67 -18.56 -12.27 1.31
N GLU A 68 -18.06 -13.46 0.98
CA GLU A 68 -16.78 -13.98 1.45
C GLU A 68 -16.04 -14.59 0.26
N LEU A 69 -14.74 -14.36 0.18
CA LEU A 69 -13.83 -15.00 -0.76
C LEU A 69 -12.97 -16.01 -0.01
N VAL A 70 -12.98 -17.27 -0.43
CA VAL A 70 -12.09 -18.28 0.15
C VAL A 70 -10.68 -18.08 -0.43
N ILE A 71 -9.74 -17.71 0.43
CA ILE A 71 -8.31 -17.54 0.08
C ILE A 71 -7.63 -18.91 0.05
N GLN A 72 -7.83 -19.72 1.09
CA GLN A 72 -7.22 -21.05 1.20
C GLN A 72 -8.13 -21.98 2.02
N LYS A 73 -8.35 -23.21 1.54
CA LYS A 73 -9.14 -24.21 2.28
C LYS A 73 -8.28 -24.99 3.27
N GLY A 74 -8.83 -25.29 4.44
CA GLY A 74 -8.18 -26.11 5.46
C GLY A 74 -6.80 -25.59 5.89
N TYR A 75 -6.66 -24.27 6.06
CA TYR A 75 -5.44 -23.62 6.48
C TYR A 75 -5.14 -23.88 7.97
N PRO A 76 -3.89 -24.18 8.36
CA PRO A 76 -3.52 -24.39 9.77
C PRO A 76 -3.70 -23.09 10.56
N THR A 77 -4.54 -23.11 11.59
CA THR A 77 -4.99 -21.88 12.24
C THR A 77 -3.86 -21.12 12.90
N LYS A 78 -2.91 -21.85 13.50
CA LYS A 78 -1.79 -21.25 14.21
C LYS A 78 -0.81 -20.53 13.30
N LEU A 79 -0.81 -20.79 12.00
CA LEU A 79 0.18 -20.22 11.08
C LEU A 79 0.02 -18.69 10.97
N LEU A 80 -1.15 -18.20 10.54
CA LEU A 80 -1.40 -16.76 10.49
C LEU A 80 -1.57 -16.14 11.89
N GLU A 81 -2.05 -16.89 12.90
CA GLU A 81 -2.11 -16.40 14.29
C GLU A 81 -0.72 -16.09 14.84
N THR A 82 0.28 -16.87 14.45
CA THR A 82 1.67 -16.66 14.88
C THR A 82 2.33 -15.50 14.13
N ILE A 83 2.01 -15.35 12.85
CA ILE A 83 2.65 -14.37 11.97
C ILE A 83 2.03 -12.98 12.15
N CYS A 84 0.71 -12.90 12.10
CA CYS A 84 -0.06 -11.66 12.08
C CYS A 84 -1.35 -11.79 12.92
N PRO A 85 -1.24 -11.91 14.25
CA PRO A 85 -2.38 -12.19 15.14
C PRO A 85 -3.50 -11.14 15.05
N ASN A 86 -3.17 -9.88 14.74
CA ASN A 86 -4.13 -8.78 14.67
C ASN A 86 -4.88 -8.71 13.33
N LEU A 87 -4.41 -9.43 12.31
CA LEU A 87 -4.99 -9.39 10.97
C LEU A 87 -6.16 -10.36 10.81
N ILE A 88 -6.27 -11.35 11.69
CA ILE A 88 -7.23 -12.45 11.57
C ILE A 88 -8.12 -12.57 12.79
N THR A 89 -9.33 -13.07 12.57
CA THR A 89 -10.20 -13.58 13.63
C THR A 89 -10.53 -15.03 13.35
N THR A 90 -10.20 -15.92 14.29
CA THR A 90 -10.49 -17.36 14.16
C THR A 90 -11.84 -17.68 14.79
N ASN A 91 -12.76 -18.23 14.00
CA ASN A 91 -14.03 -18.76 14.47
C ASN A 91 -14.07 -20.27 14.18
N LEU A 92 -13.58 -21.05 15.15
CA LEU A 92 -13.52 -22.51 15.07
C LEU A 92 -14.91 -23.17 14.95
N ALA A 93 -15.96 -22.56 15.53
CA ALA A 93 -17.32 -23.09 15.43
C ALA A 93 -17.83 -23.08 13.98
N SER A 94 -17.43 -22.05 13.21
CA SER A 94 -17.72 -21.97 11.78
C SER A 94 -16.66 -22.61 10.89
N GLY A 95 -15.55 -23.10 11.46
CA GLY A 95 -14.42 -23.64 10.71
C GLY A 95 -13.71 -22.59 9.83
N LYS A 96 -13.68 -21.31 10.25
CA LYS A 96 -13.13 -20.21 9.44
C LYS A 96 -12.07 -19.39 10.18
N GLN A 97 -11.06 -18.95 9.43
CA GLN A 97 -10.20 -17.82 9.79
C GLN A 97 -10.53 -16.64 8.89
N ILE A 98 -10.88 -15.51 9.49
CA ILE A 98 -11.50 -14.39 8.79
C ILE A 98 -10.50 -13.24 8.71
N LEU A 99 -10.20 -12.82 7.48
CA LEU A 99 -9.54 -11.56 7.15
C LEU A 99 -10.61 -10.48 6.94
N PRO A 100 -10.51 -9.31 7.59
CA PRO A 100 -11.43 -8.21 7.37
C PRO A 100 -11.44 -7.74 5.92
N ALA A 101 -12.56 -7.16 5.48
CA ALA A 101 -12.63 -6.55 4.16
C ALA A 101 -11.56 -5.46 4.02
N TRP A 102 -11.03 -5.33 2.80
CA TRP A 102 -10.00 -4.34 2.43
C TRP A 102 -8.64 -4.48 3.14
N SER A 103 -8.49 -5.43 4.06
CA SER A 103 -7.27 -5.62 4.86
C SER A 103 -6.07 -6.07 4.03
N VAL A 104 -6.30 -6.87 2.99
CA VAL A 104 -5.27 -7.43 2.12
C VAL A 104 -5.69 -7.38 0.65
N TYR A 105 -4.71 -7.54 -0.24
CA TYR A 105 -4.95 -7.81 -1.66
C TYR A 105 -5.11 -9.33 -1.85
N ASN A 106 -6.22 -9.78 -2.43
CA ASN A 106 -6.62 -11.19 -2.40
C ASN A 106 -5.67 -12.10 -3.19
N GLU A 107 -5.28 -11.76 -4.42
CA GLU A 107 -4.39 -12.62 -5.21
C GLU A 107 -3.00 -12.73 -4.58
N ALA A 108 -2.46 -11.62 -4.07
CA ALA A 108 -1.19 -11.62 -3.36
C ALA A 108 -1.28 -12.43 -2.05
N MET A 109 -2.41 -12.37 -1.34
CA MET A 109 -2.61 -13.17 -0.13
C MET A 109 -2.69 -14.67 -0.43
N ILE A 110 -3.31 -15.09 -1.53
CA ILE A 110 -3.32 -16.50 -1.98
C ILE A 110 -1.88 -16.99 -2.20
N VAL A 111 -1.07 -16.20 -2.91
CA VAL A 111 0.33 -16.53 -3.20
C VAL A 111 1.15 -16.61 -1.91
N ILE A 112 1.06 -15.59 -1.04
CA ILE A 112 1.81 -15.52 0.21
C ILE A 112 1.41 -16.65 1.15
N THR A 113 0.12 -16.94 1.31
CA THR A 113 -0.34 -18.03 2.20
C THR A 113 0.07 -19.40 1.69
N THR A 114 0.11 -19.60 0.37
CA THR A 114 0.64 -20.82 -0.26
C THR A 114 2.13 -20.97 0.02
N TRP A 115 2.92 -19.93 -0.20
CA TRP A 115 4.35 -19.94 0.13
C TRP A 115 4.61 -20.20 1.62
N LEU A 116 3.84 -19.59 2.52
CA LEU A 116 3.98 -19.82 3.96
C LEU A 116 3.72 -21.29 4.33
N LEU A 117 2.78 -21.96 3.65
CA LEU A 117 2.55 -23.40 3.82
C LEU A 117 3.72 -24.23 3.33
N GLU A 118 4.32 -23.87 2.19
CA GLU A 118 5.53 -24.53 1.69
C GLU A 118 6.65 -24.41 2.72
N VAL A 119 6.91 -23.20 3.24
CA VAL A 119 7.92 -22.95 4.29
C VAL A 119 7.71 -23.83 5.52
N VAL A 120 6.47 -23.93 6.03
CA VAL A 120 6.22 -24.78 7.21
C VAL A 120 6.27 -26.27 6.88
N SER A 121 6.00 -26.66 5.64
CA SER A 121 6.03 -28.06 5.18
C SER A 121 7.44 -28.57 4.88
N THR A 122 8.43 -27.68 4.73
CA THR A 122 9.84 -28.06 4.56
C THR A 122 10.41 -28.61 5.88
N LEU A 123 10.36 -29.93 6.06
CA LEU A 123 10.81 -30.59 7.30
C LEU A 123 12.23 -31.17 7.20
N GLU A 124 12.71 -31.45 5.99
CA GLU A 124 14.03 -32.05 5.76
C GLU A 124 15.05 -30.98 5.31
N PRO A 125 16.32 -31.08 5.74
CA PRO A 125 17.38 -30.22 5.23
C PRO A 125 17.72 -30.61 3.78
N GLU A 126 17.33 -29.78 2.81
CA GLU A 126 17.59 -30.02 1.38
C GLU A 126 19.01 -29.65 0.90
N ALA A 127 20.00 -29.35 1.77
CA ALA A 127 21.29 -28.81 1.29
C ALA A 127 22.57 -29.36 1.95
N GLN A 128 23.63 -29.33 1.13
CA GLN A 128 24.94 -30.00 1.19
C GLN A 128 25.78 -29.81 2.48
N ASP A 129 25.40 -28.91 3.39
CA ASP A 129 26.17 -28.56 4.60
C ASP A 129 25.42 -28.85 5.91
N GLY A 130 24.26 -29.51 5.86
CA GLY A 130 23.46 -29.86 7.04
C GLY A 130 22.63 -28.70 7.63
N GLU A 131 22.69 -27.51 7.03
CA GLU A 131 21.77 -26.42 7.36
C GLU A 131 20.45 -26.53 6.57
N LEU A 132 19.34 -26.39 7.29
CA LEU A 132 18.01 -26.32 6.68
C LEU A 132 17.86 -25.03 5.85
N GLN A 133 17.69 -25.20 4.54
CA GLN A 133 17.29 -24.13 3.64
C GLN A 133 15.76 -24.10 3.54
N LEU A 134 15.17 -22.94 3.86
CA LEU A 134 13.74 -22.72 3.71
C LEU A 134 13.47 -22.00 2.39
N PRO A 135 12.36 -22.32 1.70
CA PRO A 135 12.05 -21.72 0.41
C PRO A 135 11.85 -20.20 0.55
N CYS A 136 12.58 -19.45 -0.28
CA CYS A 136 12.36 -18.03 -0.47
C CYS A 136 11.19 -17.81 -1.45
N HIS A 137 10.44 -16.73 -1.24
CA HIS A 137 9.46 -16.29 -2.21
C HIS A 137 10.07 -15.28 -3.15
N SER A 138 10.09 -15.60 -4.45
CA SER A 138 10.58 -14.70 -5.49
C SER A 138 9.40 -14.10 -6.25
N VAL A 139 9.32 -12.77 -6.28
CA VAL A 139 8.27 -12.03 -6.99
C VAL A 139 8.90 -11.25 -8.13
N GLU A 140 8.49 -11.56 -9.36
CA GLU A 140 8.77 -10.67 -10.49
C GLU A 140 7.80 -9.50 -10.49
N ILE A 141 8.34 -8.29 -10.36
CA ILE A 141 7.54 -7.08 -10.30
C ILE A 141 7.15 -6.63 -11.71
N LEU A 142 5.87 -6.78 -12.05
CA LEU A 142 5.34 -6.46 -13.38
C LEU A 142 4.85 -5.00 -13.52
N GLY A 143 4.63 -4.28 -12.42
CA GLY A 143 4.14 -2.91 -12.43
C GLY A 143 3.80 -2.37 -11.05
N PHE A 144 3.32 -1.13 -10.99
CA PHE A 144 3.05 -0.42 -9.74
C PHE A 144 1.95 -1.09 -8.90
N GLN A 145 0.84 -1.50 -9.52
CA GLN A 145 -0.25 -2.17 -8.81
C GLN A 145 0.23 -3.49 -8.19
N HIS A 146 1.12 -4.22 -8.87
CA HIS A 146 1.73 -5.44 -8.33
C HIS A 146 2.59 -5.12 -7.09
N LEU A 147 3.43 -4.08 -7.15
CA LEU A 147 4.19 -3.61 -5.98
C LEU A 147 3.28 -3.23 -4.82
N LEU A 148 2.23 -2.43 -5.09
CA LEU A 148 1.31 -1.96 -4.07
C LEU A 148 0.53 -3.13 -3.44
N ALA A 149 0.11 -4.10 -4.26
CA ALA A 149 -0.59 -5.31 -3.80
C ALA A 149 0.22 -6.08 -2.75
N TYR A 150 1.48 -6.40 -3.03
CA TYR A 150 2.32 -7.10 -2.05
C TYR A 150 2.67 -6.22 -0.86
N TRP A 151 2.95 -4.93 -1.07
CA TRP A 151 3.24 -4.01 0.04
C TRP A 151 2.06 -3.98 1.02
N ARG A 152 0.82 -3.94 0.51
CA ARG A 152 -0.39 -4.00 1.34
C ARG A 152 -0.47 -5.27 2.15
N VAL A 153 -0.24 -6.44 1.55
CA VAL A 153 -0.29 -7.71 2.29
C VAL A 153 0.79 -7.76 3.37
N PHE A 154 2.04 -7.43 3.03
CA PHE A 154 3.13 -7.44 4.01
C PHE A 154 2.96 -6.38 5.12
N SER A 155 2.36 -5.24 4.80
CA SER A 155 2.03 -4.20 5.78
C SER A 155 0.92 -4.67 6.71
N ALA A 156 -0.15 -5.24 6.17
CA ALA A 156 -1.24 -5.83 6.96
C ALA A 156 -0.76 -6.96 7.88
N MET A 157 0.22 -7.75 7.43
CA MET A 157 0.84 -8.79 8.23
C MET A 157 1.85 -8.26 9.27
N GLY A 158 2.21 -6.97 9.23
CA GLY A 158 3.17 -6.36 10.16
C GLY A 158 4.65 -6.66 9.87
N HIS A 159 4.99 -7.08 8.65
CA HIS A 159 6.37 -7.44 8.29
C HIS A 159 7.19 -6.24 7.79
N ALA A 160 7.63 -5.40 8.73
CA ALA A 160 8.45 -4.22 8.45
C ALA A 160 9.68 -4.46 7.53
N PRO A 161 10.43 -5.58 7.63
CA PRO A 161 11.55 -5.83 6.71
C PRO A 161 11.13 -6.02 5.26
N TRP A 162 9.98 -6.67 5.02
CA TRP A 162 9.47 -6.90 3.67
C TRP A 162 8.84 -5.63 3.09
N THR A 163 8.03 -4.93 3.89
CA THR A 163 7.45 -3.65 3.47
C THR A 163 8.53 -2.62 3.16
N GLY A 164 9.56 -2.50 4.00
CA GLY A 164 10.65 -1.55 3.79
C GLY A 164 11.44 -1.77 2.50
N LYS A 165 11.57 -3.03 2.04
CA LYS A 165 12.14 -3.31 0.70
C LYS A 165 11.21 -2.81 -0.41
N MET A 166 9.89 -3.02 -0.28
CA MET A 166 8.92 -2.58 -1.27
C MET A 166 8.75 -1.06 -1.32
N GLU A 167 8.73 -0.39 -0.17
CA GLU A 167 8.58 1.07 -0.09
C GLU A 167 9.70 1.80 -0.83
N LYS A 168 10.92 1.27 -0.80
CA LYS A 168 12.05 1.81 -1.58
C LYS A 168 11.78 1.72 -3.08
N LEU A 169 11.25 0.59 -3.56
CA LEU A 169 10.93 0.41 -4.97
C LEU A 169 9.71 1.23 -5.40
N ILE A 170 8.66 1.28 -4.57
CA ILE A 170 7.49 2.14 -4.79
C ILE A 170 7.93 3.61 -4.87
N THR A 171 8.78 4.05 -3.95
CA THR A 171 9.34 5.41 -3.95
C THR A 171 10.15 5.68 -5.22
N ARG A 172 11.00 4.74 -5.64
CA ARG A 172 11.78 4.88 -6.89
C ARG A 172 10.84 4.95 -8.10
N TYR A 173 9.82 4.09 -8.15
CA TYR A 173 8.82 4.06 -9.21
C TYR A 173 8.09 5.40 -9.32
N ILE A 174 7.55 5.91 -8.21
CA ILE A 174 6.79 7.18 -8.17
C ILE A 174 7.66 8.38 -8.61
N LYS A 175 8.96 8.35 -8.30
CA LYS A 175 9.89 9.43 -8.68
C LYS A 175 10.24 9.43 -10.16
N GLN A 176 10.22 8.27 -10.81
CA GLN A 176 10.58 8.15 -12.22
C GLN A 176 9.36 8.16 -13.13
N VAL A 177 8.26 7.53 -12.70
CA VAL A 177 7.08 7.26 -13.51
C VAL A 177 5.89 8.05 -12.99
N ALA A 178 5.26 8.82 -13.89
CA ALA A 178 3.97 9.43 -13.62
C ALA A 178 2.88 8.37 -13.42
N LEU A 179 2.38 8.21 -12.19
CA LEU A 179 1.28 7.29 -11.90
C LEU A 179 0.02 7.67 -12.68
N GLN A 180 -0.65 6.67 -13.21
CA GLN A 180 -1.96 6.80 -13.82
C GLN A 180 -3.05 6.94 -12.77
N TYR A 181 -4.21 7.46 -13.17
CA TYR A 181 -5.33 7.68 -12.25
C TYR A 181 -5.73 6.47 -11.42
N PRO A 182 -5.89 5.26 -11.98
CA PRO A 182 -6.20 4.08 -11.17
C PRO A 182 -5.14 3.80 -10.10
N GLU A 183 -3.87 4.00 -10.44
CA GLU A 183 -2.73 3.69 -9.57
C GLU A 183 -2.64 4.63 -8.38
N TYR A 184 -2.76 5.95 -8.59
CA TYR A 184 -2.74 6.87 -7.46
C TYR A 184 -4.05 6.87 -6.66
N GLN A 185 -5.19 6.58 -7.29
CA GLN A 185 -6.44 6.40 -6.56
C GLN A 185 -6.33 5.22 -5.60
N GLU A 186 -5.80 4.09 -6.08
CA GLU A 186 -5.54 2.90 -5.26
C GLU A 186 -4.52 3.20 -4.16
N PHE A 187 -3.41 3.87 -4.49
CA PHE A 187 -2.41 4.29 -3.52
C PHE A 187 -3.03 5.08 -2.35
N PHE A 188 -3.84 6.11 -2.65
CA PHE A 188 -4.47 6.93 -1.61
C PHE A 188 -5.63 6.26 -0.87
N TRP A 189 -6.06 5.05 -1.26
CA TRP A 189 -6.95 4.23 -0.45
C TRP A 189 -6.22 3.50 0.68
N TYR A 190 -4.96 3.10 0.44
CA TYR A 190 -4.24 2.20 1.35
C TYR A 190 -3.08 2.85 2.09
N VAL A 191 -2.55 3.95 1.55
CA VAL A 191 -1.42 4.66 2.15
C VAL A 191 -1.93 5.81 2.99
N ASP A 192 -1.61 5.77 4.29
CA ASP A 192 -2.01 6.80 5.24
C ASP A 192 -1.47 8.17 4.88
N TYR A 193 -2.22 9.22 5.26
CA TYR A 193 -1.85 10.61 5.00
C TYR A 193 -0.44 10.97 5.49
N HIS A 194 -0.03 10.43 6.63
CA HIS A 194 1.27 10.70 7.25
C HIS A 194 2.40 9.79 6.75
N HIS A 195 2.10 8.82 5.88
CA HIS A 195 3.12 7.90 5.39
C HIS A 195 4.13 8.64 4.49
N PRO A 196 5.45 8.39 4.61
CA PRO A 196 6.46 9.07 3.80
C PRO A 196 6.24 8.96 2.29
N MET A 197 5.73 7.81 1.82
CA MET A 197 5.39 7.63 0.40
C MET A 197 4.34 8.61 -0.11
N CYS A 198 3.39 9.06 0.74
CA CYS A 198 2.41 10.06 0.33
C CYS A 198 3.09 11.38 -0.04
N GLN A 199 4.11 11.79 0.73
CA GLN A 199 4.86 13.01 0.45
C GLN A 199 5.59 12.91 -0.90
N VAL A 200 6.21 11.76 -1.18
CA VAL A 200 6.87 11.49 -2.47
C VAL A 200 5.88 11.57 -3.63
N LEU A 201 4.69 10.97 -3.49
CA LEU A 201 3.68 11.02 -4.55
C LEU A 201 3.18 12.45 -4.81
N LEU A 202 2.95 13.23 -3.75
CA LEU A 202 2.52 14.62 -3.89
C LEU A 202 3.60 15.48 -4.55
N GLU A 203 4.87 15.25 -4.24
CA GLU A 203 6.00 15.92 -4.90
C GLU A 203 6.04 15.59 -6.39
N SER A 204 5.98 14.30 -6.76
CA SER A 204 5.92 13.87 -8.16
C SER A 204 4.72 14.47 -8.90
N MET A 205 3.54 14.51 -8.27
CA MET A 205 2.35 15.11 -8.87
C MET A 205 2.44 16.63 -9.00
N ALA A 206 3.09 17.32 -8.05
CA ALA A 206 3.33 18.75 -8.16
C ALA A 206 4.23 19.06 -9.36
N LEU A 207 5.30 18.27 -9.56
CA LEU A 207 6.18 18.39 -10.72
C LEU A 207 5.42 18.19 -12.04
N LEU A 208 4.56 17.17 -12.13
CA LEU A 208 3.72 16.97 -13.32
C LEU A 208 2.81 18.15 -13.60
N LEU A 209 2.23 18.75 -12.57
CA LEU A 209 1.30 19.86 -12.73
C LEU A 209 1.97 21.17 -13.14
N THR A 210 3.28 21.29 -12.95
CA THR A 210 4.08 22.46 -13.35
C THR A 210 4.91 22.20 -14.61
N ASP A 211 4.92 20.99 -15.15
CA ASP A 211 5.58 20.66 -16.41
C ASP A 211 4.68 21.05 -17.59
N ASP A 212 5.16 21.99 -18.42
CA ASP A 212 4.47 22.48 -19.63
C ASP A 212 4.16 21.39 -20.65
N SER A 213 4.89 20.27 -20.61
CA SER A 213 4.68 19.12 -21.49
C SER A 213 3.60 18.15 -20.99
N THR A 214 3.09 18.33 -19.76
CA THR A 214 1.99 17.53 -19.25
C THR A 214 0.68 17.84 -19.99
N PRO A 215 0.00 16.84 -20.58
CA PRO A 215 -1.25 17.06 -21.28
C PRO A 215 -2.32 17.68 -20.37
N ILE A 216 -2.97 18.73 -20.86
CA ILE A 216 -4.06 19.43 -20.13
C ILE A 216 -5.11 18.47 -19.55
N PRO A 217 -5.58 17.41 -20.26
CA PRO A 217 -6.52 16.45 -19.70
C PRO A 217 -5.97 15.70 -18.48
N VAL A 218 -4.68 15.38 -18.46
CA VAL A 218 -4.01 14.71 -17.33
C VAL A 218 -3.94 15.65 -16.14
N ALA A 219 -3.47 16.89 -16.35
CA ALA A 219 -3.41 17.89 -15.29
C ALA A 219 -4.79 18.17 -14.67
N LYS A 220 -5.83 18.32 -15.50
CA LYS A 220 -7.22 18.47 -15.04
C LYS A 220 -7.69 17.27 -14.23
N LYS A 221 -7.33 16.04 -14.62
CA LYS A 221 -7.72 14.82 -13.90
C LYS A 221 -7.08 14.75 -12.51
N ILE A 222 -5.78 15.06 -12.41
CA ILE A 222 -5.07 15.12 -11.13
C ILE A 222 -5.70 16.18 -10.22
N LEU A 223 -5.89 17.41 -10.72
CA LEU A 223 -6.51 18.48 -9.92
C LEU A 223 -7.94 18.11 -9.51
N GLY A 224 -8.74 17.54 -10.42
CA GLY A 224 -10.09 17.07 -10.13
C GLY A 224 -10.13 16.05 -8.99
N PHE A 225 -9.22 15.07 -9.01
CA PHE A 225 -9.08 14.07 -7.94
C PHE A 225 -8.82 14.73 -6.58
N PHE A 226 -7.88 15.67 -6.49
CA PHE A 226 -7.58 16.34 -5.22
C PHE A 226 -8.67 17.33 -4.79
N HIS A 227 -9.40 17.93 -5.71
CA HIS A 227 -10.53 18.80 -5.36
C HIS A 227 -11.75 18.03 -4.85
N GLN A 228 -12.05 16.88 -5.46
CA GLN A 228 -13.32 16.16 -5.25
C GLN A 228 -13.16 14.94 -4.34
N GLU A 229 -12.14 14.12 -4.58
CA GLU A 229 -11.98 12.83 -3.90
C GLU A 229 -11.02 12.89 -2.72
N ARG A 230 -10.02 13.78 -2.77
CA ARG A 230 -8.93 13.88 -1.79
C ARG A 230 -8.62 15.32 -1.34
N PRO A 231 -9.63 16.12 -0.91
CA PRO A 231 -9.45 17.53 -0.55
C PRO A 231 -8.44 17.79 0.57
N ARG A 232 -8.24 16.81 1.47
CA ARG A 232 -7.25 16.92 2.56
C ARG A 232 -5.81 17.10 2.06
N TYR A 233 -5.49 16.60 0.87
CA TYR A 233 -4.14 16.69 0.29
C TYR A 233 -3.95 17.92 -0.61
N LEU A 234 -5.04 18.55 -1.04
CA LEU A 234 -5.01 19.66 -1.99
C LEU A 234 -4.12 20.80 -1.51
N TRP A 235 -4.21 21.15 -0.22
CA TRP A 235 -3.37 22.20 0.36
C TRP A 235 -1.88 21.90 0.21
N ARG A 236 -1.48 20.66 0.55
CA ARG A 236 -0.07 20.26 0.46
C ARG A 236 0.40 20.23 -0.99
N LEU A 237 -0.44 19.75 -1.91
CA LEU A 237 -0.14 19.73 -3.33
C LEU A 237 0.07 21.15 -3.91
N VAL A 238 -0.84 22.08 -3.61
CA VAL A 238 -0.72 23.47 -4.08
C VAL A 238 0.50 24.16 -3.47
N LYS A 239 0.81 23.90 -2.19
CA LYS A 239 2.06 24.36 -1.58
C LYS A 239 3.29 23.84 -2.31
N LEU A 240 3.32 22.55 -2.65
CA LEU A 240 4.44 21.93 -3.37
C LEU A 240 4.59 22.51 -4.78
N GLN A 241 3.49 22.78 -5.50
CA GLN A 241 3.54 23.48 -6.79
C GLN A 241 4.10 24.90 -6.64
N ALA A 242 3.72 25.63 -5.60
CA ALA A 242 4.27 26.97 -5.35
C ALA A 242 5.78 26.90 -5.04
N GLU A 243 6.22 25.85 -4.32
CA GLU A 243 7.64 25.59 -4.02
C GLU A 243 8.49 25.28 -5.26
N THR A 244 7.89 24.94 -6.42
CA THR A 244 8.63 24.80 -7.69
C THR A 244 8.86 26.12 -8.43
N GLY A 245 8.23 27.21 -7.98
CA GLY A 245 8.35 28.54 -8.59
C GLY A 245 7.28 28.87 -9.64
N ASP A 246 6.23 28.04 -9.80
CA ASP A 246 5.09 28.37 -10.67
C ASP A 246 4.27 29.55 -10.11
N GLU A 247 4.29 30.70 -10.78
CA GLU A 247 3.61 31.93 -10.35
C GLU A 247 2.11 31.71 -10.11
N LYS A 248 1.44 30.94 -10.98
CA LYS A 248 0.01 30.62 -10.84
C LYS A 248 -0.26 29.75 -9.62
N ALA A 249 0.65 28.87 -9.23
CA ALA A 249 0.55 28.07 -8.02
C ALA A 249 0.80 28.91 -6.77
N ILE A 250 1.74 29.85 -6.82
CA ILE A 250 1.99 30.82 -5.74
C ILE A 250 0.72 31.62 -5.46
N ASP A 251 0.09 32.20 -6.49
CA ASP A 251 -1.16 32.97 -6.36
C ASP A 251 -2.29 32.12 -5.76
N ARG A 252 -2.45 30.88 -6.25
CA ARG A 252 -3.44 29.93 -5.72
C ARG A 252 -3.17 29.60 -4.25
N PHE A 253 -1.91 29.40 -3.88
CA PHE A 253 -1.52 29.09 -2.52
C PHE A 253 -1.82 30.24 -1.56
N ASP A 254 -1.50 31.47 -1.95
CA ASP A 254 -1.76 32.65 -1.13
C ASP A 254 -3.26 32.97 -1.01
N ALA A 255 -4.03 32.75 -2.08
CA ALA A 255 -5.49 32.80 -2.01
C ALA A 255 -6.07 31.76 -1.03
N MET A 256 -5.52 30.54 -1.00
CA MET A 256 -5.92 29.51 -0.02
C MET A 256 -5.59 29.92 1.42
N LYS A 257 -4.41 30.52 1.66
CA LYS A 257 -4.04 31.09 2.97
C LYS A 257 -4.99 32.19 3.43
N ALA A 258 -5.31 33.14 2.55
CA ALA A 258 -6.23 34.23 2.88
C ALA A 258 -7.59 33.70 3.34
N ARG A 259 -8.15 32.71 2.62
CA ARG A 259 -9.43 32.06 2.98
C ARG A 259 -9.37 31.32 4.32
N GLN A 260 -8.25 30.67 4.65
CA GLN A 260 -8.09 29.98 5.94
C GLN A 260 -8.00 30.96 7.12
N VAL A 261 -7.32 32.09 6.93
CA VAL A 261 -7.26 33.16 7.94
C VAL A 261 -8.67 33.74 8.16
N GLU A 262 -9.42 33.95 7.08
CA GLU A 262 -10.80 34.46 7.16
C GLU A 262 -11.76 33.47 7.84
N SER A 263 -11.67 32.17 7.55
CA SER A 263 -12.52 31.15 8.17
C SER A 263 -12.23 31.00 9.68
N ARG A 264 -10.97 31.14 10.10
CA ARG A 264 -10.58 31.17 11.52
C ARG A 264 -11.11 32.41 12.26
N LYS A 265 -11.22 33.55 11.58
CA LYS A 265 -11.83 34.77 12.15
C LYS A 265 -13.35 34.66 12.30
N LYS A 266 -14.01 33.79 11.53
CA LYS A 266 -15.48 33.60 11.54
C LYS A 266 -15.98 32.53 12.53
N VAL A 267 -15.12 31.81 13.23
CA VAL A 267 -15.55 30.90 14.33
C VAL A 267 -15.74 31.76 15.58
N PRO A 268 -16.98 32.01 16.05
CA PRO A 268 -17.17 32.71 17.31
C PRO A 268 -16.62 31.82 18.42
N ALA A 269 -15.85 32.41 19.33
CA ALA A 269 -15.50 31.75 20.58
C ALA A 269 -16.80 31.33 21.27
N VAL A 270 -17.13 30.04 21.24
CA VAL A 270 -18.14 29.46 22.12
C VAL A 270 -17.57 29.61 23.52
N LYS A 271 -17.90 30.75 24.16
CA LYS A 271 -17.65 30.98 25.57
C LYS A 271 -18.31 29.83 26.31
N LYS A 272 -17.49 28.97 26.93
CA LYS A 272 -17.94 28.09 28.00
C LYS A 272 -18.54 29.00 29.08
N ALA A 273 -19.85 29.15 29.09
CA ALA A 273 -20.56 29.61 30.27
C ALA A 273 -20.44 28.50 31.29
N SER A 274 -19.49 28.65 32.20
CA SER A 274 -19.46 27.95 33.47
C SER A 274 -20.74 28.28 34.23
N ALA A 275 -21.74 27.42 34.13
CA ALA A 275 -22.84 27.40 35.07
C ALA A 275 -22.34 26.79 36.38
N HIS A 276 -21.77 27.64 37.23
CA HIS A 276 -21.91 27.48 38.67
C HIS A 276 -23.25 28.08 39.04
N THR A 277 -24.16 27.25 39.53
CA THR A 277 -25.24 27.70 40.41
C THR A 277 -25.70 26.50 41.22
N ASN A 278 -25.40 26.63 42.52
CA ASN A 278 -25.91 25.99 43.75
C ASN A 278 -26.86 24.79 43.64
#